data_AF-A0A7S1XSB1-F1
#
_entry.id   AF-A0A7S1XSB1-F1
#
_cell.length_a   1.000
_cell.length_b   1.000
_cell.length_c   1.000
_cell.angle_alpha   90.00
_cell.angle_beta   90.00
_cell.angle_gamma   90.00
#
_symmetry.space_group_name_H-M   'P 1'
#
loop_
_entity.id
_entity.type
_entity.pdbx_description
1 polymer ?
#
loop_
_entity_poly.entity_id
_entity_poly.type
_entity_poly.pdbx_seq_one_letter_code
_entity_poly.pdbx_strand_id
1 'polypeptide(L)'
;LTRTPTLTLNLSPNPNPKPKLEGVGHGSLRTMFKKPHDLTERSRARLKNSEVKKLKAALAAQFEADAADLERIMPTKEGVLAVKLASKTVLYLHQPSETPLFFDKNGRKDYYPTLFVLWQLPGLLKPLYTHAGVAPRLLGGADLMLPGVLPAAQDAAGAPLRDLRRGEKRAVLVLGNPMPCAVGSVPVDGDDLLATGLRGKGLQVAHVYGDVLYESGDRQAPEGFSDRGITPCVALNELGLDMAILEEAYGSGGGGDGDGDDEDAAEAEAPPAAPA
;
A
#
# COMPACT_ATOMS: atom_id res chain seq x y z
N LEU A 1 48.15 -30.68 61.33
CA LEU A 1 48.63 -29.39 60.77
C LEU A 1 48.55 -29.52 59.26
N THR A 2 47.78 -28.81 58.43
CA THR A 2 46.90 -27.62 58.54
C THR A 2 45.98 -27.63 57.30
N ARG A 3 44.89 -26.85 57.35
CA ARG A 3 43.77 -26.73 56.40
C ARG A 3 44.12 -26.08 55.03
N THR A 4 43.40 -26.51 53.98
CA THR A 4 42.84 -25.86 52.74
C THR A 4 43.29 -24.45 52.27
N PRO A 5 43.04 -23.97 51.01
CA PRO A 5 42.17 -24.52 49.95
C PRO A 5 42.72 -24.48 48.49
N THR A 6 41.94 -25.13 47.61
CA THR A 6 41.92 -25.14 46.14
C THR A 6 41.90 -23.77 45.46
N LEU A 7 42.60 -23.65 44.33
CA LEU A 7 42.28 -22.68 43.26
C LEU A 7 42.73 -23.25 41.91
N THR A 8 41.76 -23.61 41.08
CA THR A 8 41.96 -24.12 39.72
C THR A 8 41.93 -22.95 38.74
N LEU A 9 42.98 -22.77 37.94
CA LEU A 9 43.02 -21.84 36.81
C LEU A 9 43.14 -22.65 35.52
N ASN A 10 42.10 -22.59 34.69
CA ASN A 10 42.11 -23.09 33.32
C ASN A 10 41.98 -21.89 32.39
N LEU A 11 42.99 -21.65 31.55
CA LEU A 11 43.04 -20.55 30.58
C LEU A 11 43.02 -21.13 29.16
N SER A 12 41.98 -20.74 28.43
CA SER A 12 41.64 -21.07 27.05
C SER A 12 42.68 -20.61 26.00
N PRO A 13 42.45 -20.90 24.70
CA PRO A 13 41.78 -19.86 23.91
C PRO A 13 40.61 -20.34 23.04
N ASN A 14 39.52 -19.62 23.30
CA ASN A 14 38.35 -19.19 22.54
C ASN A 14 37.84 -19.92 21.27
N PRO A 15 36.50 -20.06 21.15
CA PRO A 15 35.78 -20.68 20.06
C PRO A 15 35.34 -19.65 19.00
N ASN A 16 35.00 -20.13 17.81
CA ASN A 16 34.10 -19.37 16.94
C ASN A 16 33.21 -20.31 16.12
N PRO A 17 32.02 -20.70 16.62
CA PRO A 17 31.01 -21.30 15.77
C PRO A 17 30.27 -20.20 15.01
N LYS A 18 30.23 -20.35 13.68
CA LYS A 18 29.45 -19.53 12.75
C LYS A 18 28.00 -19.38 13.27
N PRO A 19 27.43 -18.17 13.30
CA PRO A 19 26.02 -18.01 13.63
C PRO A 19 25.16 -18.65 12.52
N LYS A 20 24.28 -19.58 12.92
CA LYS A 20 23.20 -20.08 12.09
C LYS A 20 22.32 -18.90 11.70
N LEU A 21 22.19 -18.62 10.39
CA LEU A 21 21.10 -17.79 9.89
C LEU A 21 19.80 -18.54 10.19
N GLU A 22 19.09 -18.10 11.22
CA GLU A 22 17.67 -18.41 11.36
C GLU A 22 16.93 -17.79 10.18
N GLY A 23 16.08 -18.61 9.54
CA GLY A 23 15.34 -18.21 8.35
C GLY A 23 14.47 -16.99 8.63
N VAL A 24 14.79 -15.89 7.96
CA VAL A 24 13.88 -14.76 7.79
C VAL A 24 12.73 -15.27 6.94
N GLY A 25 11.67 -15.74 7.59
CA GLY A 25 10.41 -16.00 6.94
C GLY A 25 10.00 -14.74 6.18
N HIS A 26 9.99 -14.82 4.86
CA HIS A 26 9.33 -13.85 4.00
C HIS A 26 7.82 -14.00 4.23
N GLY A 27 7.35 -13.53 5.39
CA GLY A 27 5.95 -13.33 5.65
C GLY A 27 5.47 -12.25 4.71
N SER A 28 4.94 -12.64 3.56
CA SER A 28 4.10 -11.77 2.75
C SER A 28 2.90 -11.39 3.62
N LEU A 29 2.99 -10.24 4.28
CA LEU A 29 1.90 -9.63 5.02
C LEU A 29 0.84 -9.26 3.99
N ARG A 30 -0.24 -10.04 3.98
CA ARG A 30 -1.42 -9.85 3.12
C ARG A 30 -1.97 -8.42 3.31
N THR A 31 -2.46 -7.81 2.24
CA THR A 31 -3.30 -6.60 2.33
C THR A 31 -4.44 -6.82 3.31
N MET A 32 -4.71 -5.77 4.10
CA MET A 32 -5.44 -5.85 5.36
C MET A 32 -6.93 -6.17 5.22
N PHE A 33 -7.57 -5.73 4.14
CA PHE A 33 -9.02 -5.85 3.93
C PHE A 33 -9.33 -6.70 2.71
N LYS A 34 -8.72 -7.88 2.58
CA LYS A 34 -8.88 -8.72 1.39
C LYS A 34 -10.08 -9.66 1.48
N LYS A 35 -10.54 -9.99 2.69
CA LYS A 35 -11.58 -10.99 2.93
C LYS A 35 -12.68 -10.42 3.81
N PRO A 36 -13.94 -10.87 3.67
CA PRO A 36 -15.04 -10.35 4.48
C PRO A 36 -14.82 -10.46 6.00
N HIS A 37 -14.12 -11.49 6.47
CA HIS A 37 -13.82 -11.65 7.89
C HIS A 37 -12.82 -10.61 8.43
N ASP A 38 -12.10 -9.89 7.58
CA ASP A 38 -11.21 -8.80 7.99
C ASP A 38 -12.01 -7.63 8.60
N LEU A 39 -13.30 -7.51 8.25
CA LEU A 39 -14.24 -6.54 8.83
C LEU A 39 -15.08 -7.11 9.97
N THR A 40 -14.70 -8.26 10.56
CA THR A 40 -15.45 -8.83 11.69
C THR A 40 -15.47 -7.87 12.86
N GLU A 41 -16.64 -7.32 13.18
CA GLU A 41 -16.82 -6.37 14.26
C GLU A 41 -16.76 -7.03 15.65
N ARG A 42 -16.11 -6.35 16.58
CA ARG A 42 -16.10 -6.69 18.02
C ARG A 42 -16.98 -5.77 18.83
N SER A 43 -17.01 -4.49 18.48
CA SER A 43 -17.79 -3.47 19.18
C SER A 43 -17.95 -2.23 18.32
N ARG A 44 -19.05 -1.52 18.47
CA ARG A 44 -19.30 -0.22 17.82
C ARG A 44 -19.80 0.80 18.84
N ALA A 45 -19.34 2.05 18.71
CA ALA A 45 -19.74 3.14 19.59
C ALA A 45 -19.70 4.49 18.86
N ARG A 46 -20.72 5.33 19.05
CA ARG A 46 -20.70 6.71 18.55
C ARG A 46 -19.77 7.55 19.41
N LEU A 47 -18.83 8.23 18.78
CA LEU A 47 -17.91 9.13 19.48
C LEU A 47 -18.64 10.38 19.96
N LYS A 48 -18.29 10.84 21.16
CA LYS A 48 -18.71 12.15 21.67
C LYS A 48 -18.03 13.25 20.86
N ASN A 49 -18.65 14.44 20.80
CA ASN A 49 -18.07 15.58 20.09
C ASN A 49 -16.66 15.94 20.58
N SER A 50 -16.36 15.75 21.88
CA SER A 50 -15.03 15.96 22.44
C SER A 50 -14.00 14.92 21.96
N GLU A 51 -14.41 13.69 21.68
CA GLU A 51 -13.57 12.63 21.13
C GLU A 51 -13.31 12.86 19.64
N VAL A 52 -14.32 13.29 18.87
CA VAL A 52 -14.17 13.69 17.46
C VAL A 52 -13.16 14.84 17.33
N LYS A 53 -13.24 15.85 18.20
CA LYS A 53 -12.26 16.96 18.21
C LYS A 53 -10.83 16.48 18.50
N LYS A 54 -10.67 15.53 19.45
CA LYS A 54 -9.36 14.92 19.74
C LYS A 54 -8.84 14.08 18.58
N LEU A 55 -9.71 13.34 17.91
CA LEU A 55 -9.37 12.58 16.71
C LEU A 55 -8.88 13.51 15.60
N LYS A 56 -9.62 14.57 15.29
CA LYS A 56 -9.20 15.59 14.30
C LYS A 56 -7.86 16.22 14.63
N ALA A 57 -7.62 16.59 15.89
CA ALA A 57 -6.33 17.12 16.30
C ALA A 57 -5.18 16.13 16.08
N ALA A 58 -5.41 14.83 16.32
CA ALA A 58 -4.42 13.80 16.06
C ALA A 58 -4.19 13.57 14.55
N LEU A 59 -5.25 13.61 13.74
CA LEU A 59 -5.17 13.51 12.27
C LEU A 59 -4.43 14.72 11.68
N ALA A 60 -4.74 15.93 12.14
CA ALA A 60 -4.06 17.17 11.74
C ALA A 60 -2.56 17.10 12.03
N ALA A 61 -2.19 16.59 13.22
CA ALA A 61 -0.79 16.43 13.59
C ALA A 61 -0.07 15.34 12.79
N GLN A 62 -0.73 14.23 12.47
CA GLN A 62 -0.11 13.12 11.74
C GLN A 62 0.06 13.42 10.24
N PHE A 63 -0.90 14.11 9.63
CA PHE A 63 -0.94 14.35 8.18
C PHE A 63 -0.64 15.79 7.79
N GLU A 64 -0.28 16.65 8.75
CA GLU A 64 -0.08 18.09 8.54
C GLU A 64 -1.28 18.75 7.85
N ALA A 65 -2.49 18.26 8.16
CA ALA A 65 -3.73 18.61 7.47
C ALA A 65 -4.41 19.85 8.06
N ASP A 66 -5.07 20.64 7.20
CA ASP A 66 -5.83 21.82 7.62
C ASP A 66 -7.08 21.43 8.43
N ALA A 67 -7.38 22.20 9.48
CA ALA A 67 -8.52 21.96 10.34
C ALA A 67 -9.88 22.12 9.61
N ALA A 68 -9.97 23.04 8.65
CA ALA A 68 -11.15 23.25 7.81
C ALA A 68 -11.39 22.06 6.88
N ASP A 69 -10.34 21.50 6.30
CA ASP A 69 -10.46 20.27 5.48
C ASP A 69 -10.93 19.09 6.32
N LEU A 70 -10.38 18.91 7.52
CA LEU A 70 -10.84 17.88 8.45
C LEU A 70 -12.28 18.09 8.93
N GLU A 71 -12.72 19.33 9.12
CA GLU A 71 -14.12 19.63 9.45
C GLU A 71 -15.05 19.32 8.28
N ARG A 72 -14.61 19.57 7.05
CA ARG A 72 -15.37 19.28 5.82
C ARG A 72 -15.59 17.78 5.62
N ILE A 73 -14.54 16.96 5.76
CA ILE A 73 -14.65 15.50 5.54
C ILE A 73 -15.21 14.72 6.74
N MET A 74 -15.13 15.30 7.94
CA MET A 74 -15.59 14.66 9.18
C MET A 74 -16.41 15.66 10.01
N PRO A 75 -17.60 16.12 9.58
CA PRO A 75 -18.33 17.17 10.30
C PRO A 75 -18.68 16.76 11.73
N THR A 76 -18.33 17.61 12.71
CA THR A 76 -18.55 17.27 14.13
C THR A 76 -20.03 17.13 14.47
N LYS A 77 -20.90 17.86 13.75
CA LYS A 77 -22.36 17.85 13.95
C LYS A 77 -23.02 16.55 13.49
N GLU A 78 -22.47 15.92 12.46
CA GLU A 78 -23.00 14.70 11.87
C GLU A 78 -22.60 13.48 12.72
N GLY A 79 -21.40 13.53 13.29
CA GLY A 79 -20.89 12.56 14.26
C GLY A 79 -20.11 11.43 13.58
N VAL A 80 -19.37 10.68 14.40
CA VAL A 80 -18.47 9.63 13.93
C VAL A 80 -18.75 8.34 14.71
N LEU A 81 -18.90 7.23 13.99
CA LEU A 81 -18.98 5.91 14.59
C LEU A 81 -17.59 5.28 14.63
N ALA A 82 -17.15 4.82 15.80
CA ALA A 82 -15.94 4.03 15.96
C ALA A 82 -16.31 2.54 16.02
N VAL A 83 -15.80 1.75 15.08
CA VAL A 83 -16.02 0.30 14.99
C VAL A 83 -14.71 -0.42 15.22
N LYS A 84 -14.61 -1.20 16.29
CA LYS A 84 -13.44 -2.01 16.60
C LYS A 84 -13.59 -3.38 15.95
N LEU A 85 -12.61 -3.76 15.14
CA LEU A 85 -12.57 -5.03 14.43
C LEU A 85 -11.85 -6.12 15.25
N ALA A 86 -12.01 -7.38 14.86
CA ALA A 86 -11.34 -8.53 15.47
C ALA A 86 -9.80 -8.43 15.37
N SER A 87 -9.29 -7.76 14.34
CA SER A 87 -7.89 -7.43 14.11
C SER A 87 -7.29 -6.40 15.08
N LYS A 88 -8.12 -5.82 15.98
CA LYS A 88 -7.82 -4.66 16.85
C LYS A 88 -7.79 -3.31 16.13
N THR A 89 -7.99 -3.30 14.82
CA THR A 89 -8.19 -2.08 14.04
C THR A 89 -9.43 -1.34 14.50
N VAL A 90 -9.39 -0.01 14.47
CA VAL A 90 -10.55 0.84 14.71
C VAL A 90 -10.89 1.57 13.42
N LEU A 91 -12.08 1.33 12.87
CA LEU A 91 -12.63 2.11 11.77
C LEU A 91 -13.37 3.33 12.33
N TYR A 92 -13.21 4.46 11.67
CA TYR A 92 -13.97 5.68 11.92
C TYR A 92 -14.88 5.93 10.73
N LEU A 93 -16.18 5.75 10.93
CA LEU A 93 -17.20 5.86 9.90
C LEU A 93 -17.98 7.18 10.07
N HIS A 94 -18.29 7.80 8.95
CA HIS A 94 -19.17 8.95 8.89
C HIS A 94 -20.61 8.56 9.32
N GLN A 95 -21.40 9.52 9.79
CA GLN A 95 -22.82 9.31 10.11
C GLN A 95 -23.65 10.35 9.37
N PRO A 96 -24.83 9.99 8.82
CA PRO A 96 -25.49 8.69 8.89
C PRO A 96 -25.03 7.68 7.81
N SER A 97 -24.17 8.09 6.88
CA SER A 97 -23.85 7.27 5.68
C SER A 97 -23.03 6.01 5.97
N GLU A 98 -22.39 5.91 7.14
CA GLU A 98 -21.43 4.85 7.47
C GLU A 98 -20.24 4.73 6.49
N THR A 99 -20.00 5.76 5.67
CA THR A 99 -18.84 5.84 4.78
C THR A 99 -17.55 5.79 5.61
N PRO A 100 -16.63 4.85 5.34
CA PRO A 100 -15.34 4.81 6.02
C PRO A 100 -14.54 6.09 5.78
N LEU A 101 -14.05 6.72 6.85
CA LEU A 101 -13.22 7.92 6.77
C LEU A 101 -11.75 7.58 7.00
N PHE A 102 -11.45 7.04 8.17
CA PHE A 102 -10.09 6.67 8.59
C PHE A 102 -10.11 5.31 9.28
N PHE A 103 -8.94 4.67 9.36
CA PHE A 103 -8.75 3.53 10.24
C PHE A 103 -7.45 3.66 11.04
N ASP A 104 -7.51 3.28 12.31
CA ASP A 104 -6.33 3.08 13.16
C ASP A 104 -5.94 1.59 13.07
N LYS A 105 -4.86 1.30 12.35
CA LYS A 105 -4.48 -0.07 11.94
C LYS A 105 -4.37 -1.03 13.12
N ASN A 106 -3.87 -0.56 14.27
CA ASN A 106 -3.58 -1.38 15.44
C ASN A 106 -4.23 -0.88 16.74
N GLY A 107 -5.05 0.17 16.68
CA GLY A 107 -5.65 0.81 17.85
C GLY A 107 -4.63 1.60 18.69
N ARG A 108 -3.49 1.97 18.11
CA ARG A 108 -2.39 2.71 18.77
C ARG A 108 -2.14 4.06 18.11
N LYS A 109 -3.17 4.65 17.51
CA LYS A 109 -3.13 5.93 16.80
C LYS A 109 -2.24 5.88 15.56
N ASP A 110 -2.19 4.73 14.88
CA ASP A 110 -1.56 4.58 13.58
C ASP A 110 -2.62 4.77 12.49
N TYR A 111 -2.98 6.04 12.25
CA TYR A 111 -4.11 6.37 11.38
C TYR A 111 -3.72 6.26 9.91
N TYR A 112 -4.70 5.85 9.11
CA TYR A 112 -4.67 5.83 7.65
C TYR A 112 -5.97 6.45 7.13
N PRO A 113 -5.92 7.39 6.17
CA PRO A 113 -7.10 7.80 5.44
C PRO A 113 -7.57 6.66 4.53
N THR A 114 -8.88 6.56 4.34
CA THR A 114 -9.47 5.66 3.35
C THR A 114 -9.40 6.27 1.96
N LEU A 115 -9.66 5.48 0.91
CA LEU A 115 -9.74 6.02 -0.45
C LEU A 115 -10.87 7.04 -0.59
N PHE A 116 -11.98 6.89 0.14
CA PHE A 116 -13.07 7.88 0.15
C PHE A 116 -12.63 9.26 0.62
N VAL A 117 -11.75 9.32 1.64
CA VAL A 117 -11.15 10.58 2.09
C VAL A 117 -10.16 11.10 1.06
N LEU A 118 -9.31 10.22 0.52
CA LEU A 118 -8.29 10.61 -0.46
C LEU A 118 -8.89 11.09 -1.79
N TRP A 119 -10.08 10.63 -2.20
CA TRP A 119 -10.76 11.16 -3.38
C TRP A 119 -11.39 12.54 -3.14
N GLN A 120 -11.71 12.87 -1.89
CA GLN A 120 -12.18 14.21 -1.49
C GLN A 120 -11.05 15.17 -1.13
N LEU A 121 -9.88 14.66 -0.77
CA LEU A 121 -8.69 15.41 -0.41
C LEU A 121 -7.42 14.69 -0.89
N PRO A 122 -7.14 14.66 -2.22
CA PRO A 122 -6.01 13.91 -2.77
C PRO A 122 -4.65 14.38 -2.24
N GLY A 123 -4.54 15.65 -1.88
CA GLY A 123 -3.32 16.24 -1.31
C GLY A 123 -3.06 15.89 0.15
N LEU A 124 -3.91 15.11 0.82
CA LEU A 124 -3.72 14.73 2.22
C LEU A 124 -2.46 13.88 2.43
N LEU A 125 -2.08 13.07 1.43
CA LEU A 125 -0.87 12.27 1.44
C LEU A 125 -0.03 12.58 0.22
N LYS A 126 1.30 12.53 0.38
CA LYS A 126 2.21 12.60 -0.76
C LYS A 126 2.02 11.38 -1.67
N PRO A 127 2.06 11.57 -3.00
CA PRO A 127 1.87 10.47 -3.94
C PRO A 127 3.09 9.53 -3.98
N LEU A 128 2.83 8.33 -4.47
CA LEU A 128 3.78 7.39 -5.05
C LEU A 128 3.23 6.98 -6.43
N TYR A 129 3.73 7.60 -7.48
CA TYR A 129 3.42 7.25 -8.86
C TYR A 129 3.92 5.86 -9.27
N THR A 130 3.06 5.13 -9.98
CA THR A 130 3.30 3.80 -10.54
C THR A 130 2.78 3.70 -11.98
N HIS A 131 3.19 2.66 -12.69
CA HIS A 131 2.71 2.35 -14.04
C HIS A 131 1.31 1.72 -14.00
N ALA A 132 0.52 1.93 -15.06
CA ALA A 132 -0.80 1.30 -15.20
C ALA A 132 -0.73 -0.25 -15.14
N GLY A 133 0.34 -0.86 -15.68
CA GLY A 133 0.54 -2.31 -15.67
C GLY A 133 0.76 -2.92 -14.27
N VAL A 134 1.08 -2.11 -13.25
CA VAL A 134 1.22 -2.55 -11.86
C VAL A 134 -0.14 -2.64 -11.17
N ALA A 135 -1.12 -1.84 -11.62
CA ALA A 135 -2.42 -1.72 -10.98
C ALA A 135 -3.12 -3.08 -10.76
N PRO A 136 -3.23 -4.01 -11.72
CA PRO A 136 -3.92 -5.28 -11.49
C PRO A 136 -3.34 -6.10 -10.33
N ARG A 137 -2.01 -6.08 -10.16
CA ARG A 137 -1.33 -6.79 -9.06
C ARG A 137 -1.60 -6.10 -7.72
N LEU A 138 -1.58 -4.76 -7.72
CA LEU A 138 -1.89 -3.94 -6.55
C LEU A 138 -3.33 -4.15 -6.07
N LEU A 139 -4.31 -4.09 -7.00
CA LEU A 139 -5.73 -4.36 -6.71
C LEU A 139 -5.95 -5.79 -6.20
N GLY A 140 -5.13 -6.74 -6.66
CA GLY A 140 -5.08 -8.10 -6.11
C GLY A 140 -4.55 -8.22 -4.68
N GLY A 141 -4.16 -7.11 -4.04
CA GLY A 141 -3.62 -7.08 -2.69
C GLY A 141 -2.13 -7.42 -2.60
N ALA A 142 -1.36 -7.08 -3.64
CA ALA A 142 0.10 -7.09 -3.57
C ALA A 142 0.62 -5.77 -2.96
N ASP A 143 1.81 -5.82 -2.38
CA ASP A 143 2.56 -4.62 -2.02
C ASP A 143 3.12 -3.94 -3.28
N LEU A 144 3.35 -2.63 -3.23
CA LEU A 144 4.03 -1.92 -4.31
C LEU A 144 5.52 -2.17 -4.22
N MET A 145 6.07 -2.83 -5.22
CA MET A 145 7.51 -3.08 -5.34
C MET A 145 8.19 -1.88 -5.99
N LEU A 146 9.43 -1.58 -5.59
CA LEU A 146 10.20 -0.44 -6.10
C LEU A 146 10.37 -0.41 -7.63
N PRO A 147 10.55 -1.54 -8.34
CA PRO A 147 10.58 -1.52 -9.81
C PRO A 147 9.29 -1.04 -10.48
N GLY A 148 8.17 -1.01 -9.75
CA GLY A 148 6.91 -0.46 -10.23
C GLY A 148 6.72 1.01 -9.86
N VAL A 149 7.64 1.63 -9.12
CA VAL A 149 7.59 3.05 -8.78
C VAL A 149 8.26 3.85 -9.88
N LEU A 150 7.78 5.06 -10.15
CA LEU A 150 8.33 5.97 -11.16
C LEU A 150 9.21 7.08 -10.52
N PRO A 151 10.51 6.85 -10.29
CA PRO A 151 11.44 7.85 -9.78
C PRO A 151 11.33 9.25 -10.41
N ALA A 152 11.28 9.36 -11.74
CA ALA A 152 11.24 10.68 -12.39
C ALA A 152 9.93 11.42 -12.07
N ALA A 153 8.82 10.68 -11.99
CA ALA A 153 7.54 11.25 -11.56
C ALA A 153 7.55 11.69 -10.09
N GLN A 154 8.29 10.98 -9.21
CA GLN A 154 8.44 11.42 -7.81
C GLN A 154 9.24 12.72 -7.70
N ASP A 155 10.33 12.81 -8.45
CA ASP A 155 11.20 13.99 -8.46
C ASP A 155 10.41 15.21 -8.97
N ALA A 156 9.64 15.06 -10.06
CA ALA A 156 8.80 16.12 -10.60
C ALA A 156 7.69 16.57 -9.63
N ALA A 157 7.18 15.66 -8.80
CA ALA A 157 6.19 15.96 -7.78
C ALA A 157 6.78 16.53 -6.48
N GLY A 158 8.10 16.78 -6.43
CA GLY A 158 8.78 17.30 -5.24
C GLY A 158 8.77 16.34 -4.06
N ALA A 159 8.63 15.03 -4.32
CA ALA A 159 8.54 14.01 -3.29
C ALA A 159 9.50 12.83 -3.59
N PRO A 160 10.81 13.11 -3.78
CA PRO A 160 11.79 12.14 -4.26
C PRO A 160 11.90 10.93 -3.33
N LEU A 161 12.28 9.77 -3.88
CA LEU A 161 12.40 8.52 -3.10
C LEU A 161 13.38 8.62 -1.92
N ARG A 162 14.41 9.47 -2.04
CA ARG A 162 15.38 9.75 -0.96
C ARG A 162 14.73 10.33 0.31
N ASP A 163 13.62 11.03 0.16
CA ASP A 163 12.93 11.71 1.27
C ASP A 163 11.98 10.78 2.03
N LEU A 164 11.77 9.55 1.54
CA LEU A 164 10.92 8.58 2.20
C LEU A 164 11.45 8.27 3.61
N ARG A 165 10.52 8.17 4.55
CA ARG A 165 10.79 7.73 5.93
C ARG A 165 10.02 6.46 6.25
N ARG A 166 10.65 5.56 6.98
CA ARG A 166 10.01 4.35 7.48
C ARG A 166 8.75 4.71 8.27
N GLY A 167 7.64 4.06 7.92
CA GLY A 167 6.33 4.27 8.54
C GLY A 167 5.51 5.43 7.97
N GLU A 168 6.11 6.27 7.11
CA GLU A 168 5.43 7.37 6.41
C GLU A 168 4.27 6.84 5.57
N LYS A 169 3.14 7.56 5.56
CA LYS A 169 1.96 7.18 4.78
C LYS A 169 2.04 7.80 3.39
N ARG A 170 1.79 6.99 2.36
CA ARG A 170 1.78 7.42 0.96
C ARG A 170 0.53 6.90 0.25
N ALA A 171 0.05 7.69 -0.70
CA ALA A 171 -1.02 7.32 -1.61
C ALA A 171 -0.42 6.83 -2.94
N VAL A 172 -0.88 5.70 -3.47
CA VAL A 172 -0.42 5.19 -4.78
C VAL A 172 -1.31 5.72 -5.88
N LEU A 173 -0.72 6.37 -6.88
CA LEU A 173 -1.41 6.90 -8.05
C LEU A 173 -0.84 6.25 -9.30
N VAL A 174 -1.70 5.88 -10.24
CA VAL A 174 -1.25 5.53 -11.59
C VAL A 174 -0.97 6.82 -12.34
N LEU A 175 0.18 6.91 -13.01
CA LEU A 175 0.54 8.11 -13.75
C LEU A 175 -0.53 8.47 -14.79
N GLY A 176 -1.04 9.71 -14.72
CA GLY A 176 -2.13 10.19 -15.57
C GLY A 176 -3.54 9.98 -15.02
N ASN A 177 -3.68 9.34 -13.84
CA ASN A 177 -4.90 9.36 -13.05
C ASN A 177 -4.66 10.15 -11.75
N PRO A 178 -5.39 11.25 -11.49
CA PRO A 178 -5.16 12.10 -10.33
C PRO A 178 -5.67 11.48 -9.01
N MET A 179 -6.44 10.39 -9.08
CA MET A 179 -7.07 9.79 -7.92
C MET A 179 -6.24 8.62 -7.37
N PRO A 180 -6.01 8.56 -6.05
CA PRO A 180 -5.32 7.42 -5.43
C PRO A 180 -6.06 6.10 -5.61
N CYS A 181 -5.32 5.04 -5.89
CA CYS A 181 -5.84 3.67 -6.00
C CYS A 181 -5.49 2.78 -4.82
N ALA A 182 -4.47 3.14 -4.04
CA ALA A 182 -4.11 2.46 -2.79
C ALA A 182 -3.50 3.43 -1.79
N VAL A 183 -3.45 3.01 -0.53
CA VAL A 183 -2.74 3.68 0.56
C VAL A 183 -1.97 2.67 1.38
N GLY A 184 -0.79 3.08 1.85
CA GLY A 184 0.09 2.19 2.59
C GLY A 184 1.13 2.94 3.40
N SER A 185 2.08 2.19 3.95
CA SER A 185 3.22 2.75 4.68
C SER A 185 4.54 2.29 4.11
N VAL A 186 5.51 3.19 4.08
CA VAL A 186 6.86 2.89 3.60
C VAL A 186 7.57 1.96 4.58
N PRO A 187 8.13 0.82 4.14
CA PRO A 187 8.73 -0.16 5.06
C PRO A 187 10.17 0.17 5.50
N VAL A 188 10.89 1.02 4.75
CA VAL A 188 12.30 1.37 4.96
C VAL A 188 12.55 2.83 4.57
N ASP A 189 13.70 3.39 4.95
CA ASP A 189 14.04 4.78 4.65
C ASP A 189 14.56 4.95 3.21
N GLY A 190 14.46 6.17 2.67
CA GLY A 190 14.86 6.50 1.30
C GLY A 190 16.31 6.15 0.96
N ASP A 191 17.23 6.42 1.88
CA ASP A 191 18.66 6.11 1.69
C ASP A 191 18.90 4.59 1.59
N ASP A 192 18.21 3.80 2.42
CA ASP A 192 18.27 2.34 2.37
C ASP A 192 17.69 1.80 1.06
N LEU A 193 16.57 2.39 0.59
CA LEU A 193 15.96 2.02 -0.70
C LEU A 193 16.93 2.25 -1.86
N LEU A 194 17.60 3.40 -1.88
CA LEU A 194 18.58 3.73 -2.92
C LEU A 194 19.81 2.82 -2.86
N ALA A 195 20.30 2.50 -1.66
CA ALA A 195 21.43 1.59 -1.46
C ALA A 195 21.16 0.16 -1.98
N THR A 196 19.89 -0.28 -1.99
CA THR A 196 19.50 -1.59 -2.54
C THR A 196 19.39 -1.62 -4.07
N GLY A 197 19.62 -0.49 -4.74
CA GLY A 197 19.44 -0.35 -6.19
C GLY A 197 17.97 -0.45 -6.61
N LEU A 198 17.06 0.13 -5.83
CA LEU A 198 15.61 0.12 -6.08
C LEU A 198 15.02 -1.30 -6.14
N ARG A 199 15.49 -2.19 -5.26
CA ARG A 199 14.96 -3.56 -5.12
C ARG A 199 14.16 -3.72 -3.84
N GLY A 200 13.09 -4.51 -3.91
CA GLY A 200 12.23 -4.82 -2.76
C GLY A 200 10.95 -3.97 -2.70
N LYS A 201 10.39 -3.83 -1.50
CA LYS A 201 9.08 -3.21 -1.28
C LYS A 201 9.23 -1.69 -1.17
N GLY A 202 8.54 -0.96 -2.04
CA GLY A 202 8.42 0.51 -1.96
C GLY A 202 7.29 0.94 -1.02
N LEU A 203 6.18 0.20 -0.98
CA LEU A 203 5.06 0.48 -0.09
C LEU A 203 4.39 -0.81 0.40
N GLN A 204 4.19 -0.92 1.72
CA GLN A 204 3.33 -1.94 2.28
C GLN A 204 1.87 -1.47 2.24
N VAL A 205 1.05 -2.14 1.45
CA VAL A 205 -0.32 -1.71 1.15
C VAL A 205 -1.25 -2.05 2.30
N ALA A 206 -2.00 -1.05 2.78
CA ALA A 206 -2.94 -1.18 3.86
C ALA A 206 -4.39 -1.24 3.36
N HIS A 207 -4.73 -0.45 2.34
CA HIS A 207 -6.08 -0.38 1.76
C HIS A 207 -5.96 -0.05 0.27
N VAL A 208 -6.79 -0.68 -0.55
CA VAL A 208 -6.75 -0.59 -2.01
C VAL A 208 -8.16 -0.60 -2.60
N TYR A 209 -8.31 -0.03 -3.80
CA TYR A 209 -9.55 -0.08 -4.55
C TYR A 209 -9.98 -1.54 -4.78
N GLY A 210 -11.27 -1.82 -4.64
CA GLY A 210 -11.82 -3.17 -4.77
C GLY A 210 -11.63 -4.08 -3.55
N ASP A 211 -10.99 -3.62 -2.47
CA ASP A 211 -10.91 -4.39 -1.23
C ASP A 211 -12.22 -4.33 -0.42
N VAL A 212 -12.37 -5.17 0.60
CA VAL A 212 -13.65 -5.28 1.32
C VAL A 212 -13.99 -4.02 2.11
N LEU A 213 -13.00 -3.19 2.48
CA LEU A 213 -13.26 -1.90 3.13
C LEU A 213 -13.83 -0.91 2.10
N TYR A 214 -13.31 -0.88 0.88
CA TYR A 214 -13.91 -0.12 -0.22
C TYR A 214 -15.32 -0.62 -0.52
N GLU A 215 -15.54 -1.94 -0.58
CA GLU A 215 -16.87 -2.52 -0.83
C GLU A 215 -17.90 -2.20 0.26
N SER A 216 -17.45 -1.87 1.48
CA SER A 216 -18.32 -1.49 2.59
C SER A 216 -18.85 -0.04 2.52
N GLY A 217 -18.25 0.80 1.68
CA GLY A 217 -18.66 2.20 1.50
C GLY A 217 -19.69 2.40 0.38
N ASP A 218 -19.77 3.63 -0.11
CA ASP A 218 -20.75 4.08 -1.12
C ASP A 218 -20.40 3.69 -2.58
N ARG A 219 -19.26 2.99 -2.78
CA ARG A 219 -18.80 2.40 -4.05
C ARG A 219 -18.76 3.34 -5.25
N GLN A 220 -18.68 4.65 -5.04
CA GLN A 220 -18.54 5.62 -6.12
C GLN A 220 -17.07 5.71 -6.54
N ALA A 221 -16.70 4.89 -7.52
CA ALA A 221 -15.36 4.91 -8.08
C ALA A 221 -15.15 6.15 -8.96
N PRO A 222 -13.97 6.81 -8.89
CA PRO A 222 -13.63 7.87 -9.81
C PRO A 222 -13.50 7.38 -11.26
N GLU A 223 -13.42 8.33 -12.20
CA GLU A 223 -13.13 8.02 -13.60
C GLU A 223 -11.81 7.25 -13.75
N GLY A 224 -11.80 6.27 -14.65
CA GLY A 224 -10.64 5.42 -14.93
C GLY A 224 -10.43 4.26 -13.96
N PHE A 225 -11.32 4.04 -12.98
CA PHE A 225 -11.25 2.91 -12.06
C PHE A 225 -12.13 1.75 -12.55
N SER A 226 -11.58 0.54 -12.60
CA SER A 226 -12.31 -0.68 -12.97
C SER A 226 -11.69 -1.90 -12.29
N ASP A 227 -12.42 -3.01 -12.27
CA ASP A 227 -11.93 -4.30 -11.76
C ASP A 227 -10.69 -4.82 -12.51
N ARG A 228 -10.48 -4.35 -13.75
CA ARG A 228 -9.37 -4.75 -14.61
C ARG A 228 -8.12 -3.90 -14.44
N GLY A 229 -8.21 -2.78 -13.73
CA GLY A 229 -7.09 -1.85 -13.53
C GLY A 229 -7.53 -0.39 -13.50
N ILE A 230 -6.53 0.48 -13.40
CA ILE A 230 -6.69 1.93 -13.34
C ILE A 230 -6.12 2.54 -14.62
N THR A 231 -6.94 3.28 -15.37
CA THR A 231 -6.55 3.97 -16.59
C THR A 231 -6.29 5.45 -16.33
N PRO A 232 -5.38 6.09 -17.09
CA PRO A 232 -5.27 7.54 -17.11
C PRO A 232 -6.60 8.20 -17.50
N CYS A 233 -6.93 9.34 -16.88
CA CYS A 233 -8.14 10.12 -17.22
C CYS A 233 -7.89 11.15 -18.31
N VAL A 234 -6.62 11.46 -18.56
CA VAL A 234 -6.17 12.42 -19.57
C VAL A 234 -5.15 11.75 -20.47
N ALA A 235 -5.13 12.14 -21.73
CA ALA A 235 -4.17 11.63 -22.68
C ALA A 235 -2.76 12.05 -22.23
N LEU A 236 -1.79 11.13 -22.30
CA LEU A 236 -0.46 11.34 -21.71
C LEU A 236 0.30 12.54 -22.30
N ASN A 237 0.01 12.85 -23.57
CA ASN A 237 0.51 14.00 -24.30
C ASN A 237 -0.08 15.35 -23.81
N GLU A 238 -1.23 15.33 -23.13
CA GLU A 238 -1.89 16.52 -22.58
C GLU A 238 -1.45 16.82 -21.14
N LEU A 239 -0.79 15.87 -20.47
CA LEU A 239 -0.32 16.04 -19.09
C LEU A 239 0.84 17.03 -18.96
N GLY A 240 1.43 17.49 -20.07
CA GLY A 240 2.60 18.37 -20.06
C GLY A 240 3.80 17.80 -19.31
N LEU A 241 3.86 16.47 -19.16
CA LEU A 241 4.93 15.78 -18.46
C LEU A 241 6.20 15.77 -19.30
N ASP A 242 7.34 15.78 -18.61
CA ASP A 242 8.64 15.61 -19.24
C ASP A 242 8.68 14.26 -19.99
N MET A 243 9.31 14.26 -21.17
CA MET A 243 9.53 13.06 -21.97
C MET A 243 10.22 11.96 -21.17
N ALA A 244 11.12 12.30 -20.24
CA ALA A 244 11.75 11.32 -19.36
C ALA A 244 10.75 10.55 -18.48
N ILE A 245 9.70 11.23 -17.99
CA ILE A 245 8.64 10.61 -17.17
C ILE A 245 7.76 9.73 -18.06
N LEU A 246 7.45 10.19 -19.27
CA LEU A 246 6.66 9.43 -20.22
C LEU A 246 7.40 8.19 -20.72
N GLU A 247 8.70 8.28 -20.98
CA GLU A 247 9.55 7.15 -21.35
C GLU A 247 9.71 6.15 -20.20
N GLU A 248 9.93 6.63 -18.97
CA GLU A 248 9.97 5.73 -17.80
C GLU A 248 8.64 5.00 -17.63
N ALA A 249 7.51 5.71 -17.78
CA ALA A 249 6.20 5.13 -17.56
C ALA A 249 5.66 4.28 -18.71
N TYR A 250 5.99 4.63 -19.97
CA TYR A 250 5.36 4.10 -21.19
C TYR A 250 6.35 3.80 -22.34
N GLY A 251 7.63 4.11 -22.20
CA GLY A 251 8.67 3.84 -23.19
C GLY A 251 9.08 2.38 -23.23
N SER A 252 8.47 1.61 -24.13
CA SER A 252 8.91 0.31 -24.64
C SER A 252 9.43 -0.74 -23.63
N GLY A 253 8.54 -1.67 -23.23
CA GLY A 253 8.92 -3.07 -22.97
C GLY A 253 8.94 -3.56 -21.51
N GLY A 254 7.78 -3.58 -20.85
CA GLY A 254 7.57 -4.24 -19.56
C GLY A 254 6.61 -5.43 -19.63
N GLY A 255 6.59 -6.16 -20.74
CA GLY A 255 5.94 -7.46 -20.87
C GLY A 255 6.82 -8.52 -20.22
N GLY A 256 6.58 -8.79 -18.94
CA GLY A 256 7.14 -9.96 -18.28
C GLY A 256 6.29 -11.19 -18.59
N ASP A 257 6.63 -11.88 -19.68
CA ASP A 257 6.36 -13.29 -19.89
C ASP A 257 7.75 -13.96 -19.84
N GLY A 258 8.11 -14.83 -18.90
CA GLY A 258 7.31 -15.93 -18.37
C GLY A 258 7.51 -17.14 -19.27
N ASP A 259 8.49 -17.98 -18.91
CA ASP A 259 8.77 -19.27 -19.56
C ASP A 259 7.49 -20.05 -19.91
N GLY A 260 7.49 -20.65 -21.11
CA GLY A 260 6.43 -21.51 -21.60
C GLY A 260 6.90 -22.24 -22.85
N ASP A 261 7.82 -23.19 -22.67
CA ASP A 261 7.93 -24.35 -23.54
C ASP A 261 6.56 -25.08 -23.57
N ASP A 262 6.14 -25.47 -24.78
CA ASP A 262 5.19 -26.52 -25.19
C ASP A 262 4.24 -26.01 -26.29
N GLU A 263 4.73 -26.01 -27.54
CA GLU A 263 3.87 -26.21 -28.71
C GLU A 263 3.81 -27.72 -29.00
N ASP A 264 2.62 -28.31 -28.87
CA ASP A 264 2.34 -29.61 -29.48
C ASP A 264 2.02 -29.44 -30.97
N ALA A 265 2.89 -30.03 -31.80
CA ALA A 265 2.74 -30.11 -33.24
C ALA A 265 1.44 -30.85 -33.60
N ALA A 266 0.45 -30.12 -34.07
CA ALA A 266 -0.73 -30.69 -34.71
C ALA A 266 -0.36 -31.25 -36.09
N GLU A 267 -0.33 -32.58 -36.20
CA GLU A 267 -0.24 -33.31 -37.46
C GLU A 267 -1.42 -32.93 -38.39
N ALA A 268 -1.09 -32.40 -39.56
CA ALA A 268 -2.05 -32.18 -40.64
C ALA A 268 -2.36 -33.52 -41.32
N GLU A 269 -3.52 -34.08 -41.00
CA GLU A 269 -4.09 -35.25 -41.68
C GLU A 269 -4.48 -34.88 -43.13
N ALA A 270 -3.92 -35.61 -44.10
CA ALA A 270 -4.19 -35.44 -45.52
C ALA A 270 -5.60 -35.99 -45.89
N PRO A 271 -6.31 -35.39 -46.86
CA PRO A 271 -7.66 -35.83 -47.23
C PRO A 271 -7.65 -37.18 -47.97
N PRO A 272 -8.66 -38.05 -47.78
CA PRO A 272 -8.70 -39.36 -48.42
C PRO A 272 -9.03 -39.27 -49.91
N ALA A 273 -8.32 -40.09 -50.70
CA ALA A 273 -8.57 -40.33 -52.11
C ALA A 273 -9.93 -41.03 -52.34
N ALA A 274 -10.70 -40.54 -53.30
CA ALA A 274 -11.92 -41.18 -53.76
C ALA A 274 -11.60 -42.43 -54.62
N PRO A 275 -12.36 -43.53 -54.49
CA PRO A 275 -12.17 -44.71 -55.32
C PRO A 275 -12.92 -44.61 -56.65
N ALA A 276 -12.31 -45.16 -57.70
CA ALA A 276 -12.99 -45.75 -58.86
C ALA A 276 -12.66 -47.25 -58.88
#